data_AF-A0A947CJN6-F1
#
_entry.id   AF-A0A947CJN6-F1
#
_cell.length_a   1.000
_cell.length_b   1.000
_cell.length_c   1.000
_cell.angle_alpha   90.00
_cell.angle_beta   90.00
_cell.angle_gamma   90.00
#
_symmetry.space_group_name_H-M   'P 1'
#
loop_
_entity.id
_entity.type
_entity.pdbx_description
1 polymer ?
#
loop_
_entity_poly.entity_id
_entity_poly.type
_entity_poly.pdbx_seq_one_letter_code
_entity_poly.pdbx_strand_id
1 'polypeptide(L)'
;MIVNDSPGEECRIAILEDNHLEELYTERLATATKVGNIYKGRVVNVEPAIQAAFIDYGEGANGFLHISDLHPRYFPGAERVERVGRKIPRRERPPIQEALRRGDEVMIQVLKEGIGTKGPTLTSYLSIPGRLLVVMPDMDRVGVSRKVEDEEGRREMRKILDSVELPEGFGFILRTAGIGKTKTELKRDVAYLMRMW
;
A
#
# COMPACT_ATOMS: atom_id res chain seq x y z
N MET A 1 -22.88 10.92 11.12
CA MET A 1 -21.44 11.02 11.42
C MET A 1 -21.18 12.35 12.10
N ILE A 2 -20.56 12.33 13.27
CA ILE A 2 -20.14 13.51 14.04
C ILE A 2 -18.61 13.47 14.12
N VAL A 3 -17.97 14.59 13.84
CA VAL A 3 -16.52 14.77 13.98
C VAL A 3 -16.27 15.77 15.10
N ASN A 4 -15.47 15.35 16.09
CA ASN A 4 -15.00 16.21 17.18
C ASN A 4 -13.48 16.25 17.12
N ASP A 5 -12.94 17.41 16.75
CA ASP A 5 -11.51 17.66 16.67
C ASP A 5 -11.09 18.53 17.87
N SER A 6 -10.21 17.99 18.72
CA SER A 6 -9.45 18.74 19.72
C SER A 6 -8.04 18.95 19.16
N PRO A 7 -7.77 20.10 18.52
CA PRO A 7 -6.53 20.31 17.79
C PRO A 7 -5.31 20.11 18.69
N GLY A 8 -4.33 19.33 18.23
CA GLY A 8 -3.13 19.03 19.02
C GLY A 8 -3.26 17.83 19.96
N GLU A 9 -4.46 17.31 20.21
CA GLU A 9 -4.70 16.26 21.18
C GLU A 9 -5.32 15.01 20.55
N GLU A 10 -6.54 15.13 20.02
CA GLU A 10 -7.37 13.99 19.67
C GLU A 10 -8.44 14.36 18.63
N CYS A 11 -8.61 13.52 17.62
CA CYS A 11 -9.74 13.53 16.71
C CYS A 11 -10.65 12.34 17.02
N ARG A 12 -11.95 12.59 17.17
CA ARG A 12 -12.98 11.56 17.40
C ARG A 12 -14.01 11.59 16.27
N ILE A 13 -14.34 10.42 15.76
CA ILE A 13 -15.40 10.24 14.76
C ILE A 13 -16.44 9.29 15.34
N ALA A 14 -17.66 9.78 15.50
CA ALA A 14 -18.81 8.98 15.92
C ALA A 14 -19.74 8.71 14.73
N ILE A 15 -20.06 7.44 14.49
CA ILE A 15 -21.12 7.02 13.57
C ILE A 15 -22.36 6.78 14.40
N LEU A 16 -23.45 7.45 14.03
CA LEU A 16 -24.73 7.36 14.73
C LEU A 16 -25.80 6.79 13.80
N GLU A 17 -26.68 5.95 14.31
CA GLU A 17 -27.92 5.50 13.69
C GLU A 17 -29.08 5.79 14.66
N ASP A 18 -30.15 6.44 14.18
CA ASP A 18 -31.29 6.87 15.02
C ASP A 18 -30.89 7.56 16.34
N ASN A 19 -29.87 8.42 16.27
CA ASN A 19 -29.29 9.15 17.40
C ASN A 19 -28.65 8.27 18.50
N HIS A 20 -28.42 6.99 18.21
CA HIS A 20 -27.64 6.06 19.02
C HIS A 20 -26.24 5.91 18.44
N LEU A 21 -25.24 5.74 19.32
CA LEU A 21 -23.85 5.56 18.92
C LEU A 21 -23.60 4.12 18.48
N GLU A 22 -23.19 3.97 17.21
CA GLU A 22 -22.85 2.66 16.62
C GLU A 22 -21.34 2.40 16.65
N GLU A 23 -20.54 3.35 16.19
CA GLU A 23 -19.08 3.23 16.15
C GLU A 23 -18.41 4.52 16.66
N LEU A 24 -17.32 4.37 17.40
CA LEU A 24 -16.47 5.47 17.85
C LEU A 24 -15.01 5.19 17.47
N TYR A 25 -14.46 6.06 16.64
CA TYR A 25 -13.05 6.09 16.29
C TYR A 25 -12.38 7.23 17.04
N THR A 26 -11.20 6.97 17.60
CA THR A 26 -10.36 7.95 18.27
C THR A 26 -8.96 7.85 17.69
N GLU A 27 -8.41 8.99 17.27
CA GLU A 27 -7.02 9.14 16.86
C GLU A 27 -6.36 10.20 17.73
N ARG A 28 -5.31 9.84 18.46
CA ARG A 28 -4.49 10.79 19.22
C ARG A 28 -3.23 11.12 18.44
N LEU A 29 -2.88 12.41 18.39
CA LEU A 29 -1.69 12.89 17.68
C LEU A 29 -0.39 12.24 18.19
N ALA A 30 -0.30 11.96 19.49
CA ALA A 30 0.85 11.29 20.09
C ALA A 30 1.04 9.82 19.64
N THR A 31 0.03 9.21 19.04
CA THR A 31 0.06 7.82 18.55
C THR A 31 -0.13 7.73 17.03
N ALA A 32 -0.15 8.87 16.33
CA ALA A 32 -0.31 8.91 14.89
C ALA A 32 0.86 8.19 14.22
N THR A 33 0.57 7.06 13.59
CA THR A 33 1.58 6.29 12.87
C THR A 33 1.73 6.81 11.46
N LYS A 34 2.97 6.80 10.95
CA LYS A 34 3.25 7.12 9.55
C LYS A 34 3.15 5.90 8.64
N VAL A 35 2.89 4.71 9.18
CA VAL A 35 2.73 3.48 8.39
C VAL A 35 1.58 3.64 7.41
N GLY A 36 1.84 3.34 6.14
CA GLY A 36 0.87 3.50 5.06
C GLY A 36 0.92 4.85 4.35
N ASN A 37 1.57 5.87 4.92
CA ASN A 37 1.74 7.16 4.24
C ASN A 37 2.58 6.99 2.96
N ILE A 38 2.19 7.73 1.92
CA ILE A 38 2.84 7.72 0.61
C ILE A 38 3.54 9.06 0.40
N TYR A 39 4.80 9.01 -0.04
CA TYR A 39 5.62 10.19 -0.30
C TYR A 39 6.33 10.06 -1.64
N LYS A 40 6.66 11.21 -2.23
CA LYS A 40 7.68 11.29 -3.27
C LYS A 40 9.02 11.58 -2.59
N GLY A 41 9.92 10.60 -2.58
CA GLY A 41 11.24 10.73 -1.98
C GLY A 41 12.35 10.90 -3.01
N ARG A 42 13.53 11.30 -2.53
CA ARG A 42 14.76 11.40 -3.32
C ARG A 42 15.82 10.43 -2.79
N VAL A 43 16.46 9.68 -3.68
CA VAL A 43 17.57 8.79 -3.33
C VAL A 43 18.77 9.63 -2.89
N VAL A 44 19.19 9.49 -1.63
CA VAL A 44 20.37 10.20 -1.10
C VAL A 44 21.65 9.36 -1.16
N ASN A 45 21.52 8.05 -1.02
CA ASN A 45 22.62 7.10 -1.12
C ASN A 45 22.14 5.74 -1.62
N VAL A 46 22.99 5.02 -2.35
CA VAL A 46 22.76 3.63 -2.75
C VAL A 46 23.87 2.78 -2.14
N GLU A 47 23.49 1.70 -1.45
CA GLU A 47 24.42 0.82 -0.73
C GLU A 47 24.38 -0.61 -1.32
N PRO A 48 25.31 -0.94 -2.25
CA PRO A 48 25.35 -2.25 -2.90
C PRO A 48 25.55 -3.41 -1.93
N ALA A 49 26.30 -3.22 -0.84
CA ALA A 49 26.62 -4.32 0.08
C ALA A 49 25.36 -4.92 0.72
N ILE A 50 24.34 -4.10 0.97
CA ILE A 50 23.05 -4.52 1.54
C ILE A 50 21.92 -4.50 0.52
N GLN A 51 22.21 -4.23 -0.76
CA GLN A 51 21.24 -4.16 -1.85
C GLN A 51 20.05 -3.22 -1.54
N ALA A 52 20.35 -2.02 -1.04
CA ALA A 52 19.34 -1.03 -0.66
C ALA A 52 19.74 0.40 -1.03
N ALA A 53 18.75 1.29 -1.00
CA ALA A 53 18.91 2.72 -1.13
C ALA A 53 18.33 3.44 0.09
N PHE A 54 18.94 4.56 0.47
CA PHE A 54 18.42 5.47 1.47
C PHE A 54 17.69 6.61 0.79
N ILE A 55 16.46 6.86 1.23
CA ILE A 55 15.54 7.80 0.61
C ILE A 55 15.25 8.92 1.61
N ASP A 56 15.50 10.16 1.22
CA ASP A 56 14.96 11.33 1.92
C ASP A 56 13.52 11.56 1.45
N TYR A 57 12.59 11.62 2.39
CA TYR A 57 11.16 11.82 2.17
C TYR A 57 10.58 12.94 3.06
N GLY A 58 11.45 13.76 3.67
CA GLY A 58 11.07 15.01 4.36
C GLY A 58 10.65 14.91 5.83
N GLU A 59 10.68 13.71 6.43
CA GLU A 59 10.06 13.45 7.75
C GLU A 59 11.07 13.02 8.83
N GLY A 60 12.36 13.34 8.65
CA GLY A 60 13.43 13.07 9.62
C GLY A 60 14.50 12.14 9.07
N ALA A 61 14.73 11.00 9.72
CA ALA A 61 15.75 10.04 9.28
C ALA A 61 15.40 9.43 7.92
N ASN A 62 16.41 9.30 7.05
CA ASN A 62 16.27 8.68 5.73
C ASN A 62 15.66 7.27 5.84
N GLY A 63 14.69 6.99 4.99
CA GLY A 63 14.05 5.67 4.93
C GLY A 63 14.92 4.66 4.19
N PHE A 64 14.75 3.39 4.55
CA PHE A 64 15.48 2.26 3.99
C PHE A 64 14.62 1.54 2.95
N LEU A 65 15.06 1.51 1.69
CA LEU A 65 14.39 0.85 0.57
C LEU A 65 15.27 -0.27 -0.01
N HIS A 66 14.94 -1.52 0.29
CA HIS A 66 15.66 -2.69 -0.22
C HIS A 66 15.19 -3.09 -1.63
N ILE A 67 16.06 -3.73 -2.43
CA ILE A 67 15.75 -4.17 -3.80
C ILE A 67 14.51 -5.08 -3.91
N SER A 68 14.16 -5.83 -2.86
CA SER A 68 12.92 -6.65 -2.82
C SER A 68 11.63 -5.83 -2.75
N ASP A 69 11.73 -4.57 -2.35
CA ASP A 69 10.63 -3.63 -2.17
C ASP A 69 10.71 -2.46 -3.17
N LEU A 70 11.67 -2.55 -4.11
CA LEU A 70 11.73 -1.71 -5.30
C LEU A 70 10.90 -2.32 -6.43
N HIS A 71 9.96 -1.54 -6.97
CA HIS A 71 9.08 -1.94 -8.07
C HIS A 71 9.89 -2.04 -9.36
N PRO A 72 9.62 -3.03 -10.25
CA PRO A 72 10.42 -3.20 -11.46
C PRO A 72 10.34 -2.06 -12.47
N ARG A 73 9.39 -1.13 -12.32
CA ARG A 73 9.36 0.13 -13.09
C ARG A 73 10.62 0.97 -12.94
N TYR A 74 11.38 0.77 -11.85
CA TYR A 74 12.66 1.42 -11.61
C TYR A 74 13.85 0.57 -12.06
N PHE A 75 13.63 -0.61 -12.64
CA PHE A 75 14.73 -1.44 -13.13
C PHE A 75 15.15 -0.99 -14.54
N PRO A 76 16.42 -1.16 -14.91
CA PRO A 76 16.86 -0.88 -16.27
C PRO A 76 16.21 -1.87 -17.26
N GLY A 77 15.81 -1.37 -18.44
CA GLY A 77 15.26 -2.17 -19.54
C GLY A 77 13.74 -2.00 -19.72
N ALA A 78 13.12 -2.99 -20.37
CA ALA A 78 11.68 -2.97 -20.61
C ALA A 78 10.88 -3.09 -19.31
N GLU A 79 9.76 -2.38 -19.22
CA GLU A 79 8.85 -2.45 -18.07
C GLU A 79 8.43 -3.88 -17.81
N ARG A 80 8.69 -4.34 -16.59
CA ARG A 80 8.24 -5.65 -16.10
C ARG A 80 7.07 -5.41 -15.17
N VAL A 81 5.94 -6.03 -15.48
CA VAL A 81 4.77 -5.99 -14.61
C VAL A 81 4.80 -7.19 -13.67
N GLU A 82 4.74 -6.93 -12.36
CA GLU A 82 4.63 -7.97 -11.35
C GLU A 82 3.18 -8.22 -10.98
N ARG A 83 2.86 -9.47 -10.64
CA ARG A 83 1.51 -9.83 -10.20
C ARG A 83 1.38 -9.62 -8.70
N VAL A 84 0.20 -9.19 -8.26
CA VAL A 84 -0.10 -9.08 -6.82
C VAL A 84 0.19 -10.41 -6.12
N GLY A 85 1.02 -10.35 -5.07
CA GLY A 85 1.44 -11.51 -4.29
C GLY A 85 2.55 -12.37 -4.92
N ARG A 86 3.02 -12.05 -6.13
CA ARG A 86 4.12 -12.75 -6.81
C ARG A 86 5.13 -11.75 -7.39
N LYS A 87 6.10 -11.41 -6.55
CA LYS A 87 7.25 -10.57 -6.89
C LYS A 87 8.31 -11.38 -7.65
N ILE A 88 9.11 -10.72 -8.50
CA ILE A 88 10.30 -11.29 -9.13
C ILE A 88 11.25 -11.77 -8.03
N PRO A 89 11.74 -13.02 -8.09
CA PRO A 89 12.70 -13.55 -7.12
C PRO A 89 13.93 -12.66 -6.98
N ARG A 90 14.47 -12.52 -5.75
CA ARG A 90 15.62 -11.63 -5.48
C ARG A 90 16.81 -11.87 -6.40
N ARG A 91 17.09 -13.14 -6.74
CA ARG A 91 18.19 -13.55 -7.63
C ARG A 91 18.05 -13.06 -9.08
N GLU A 92 16.84 -12.73 -9.51
CA GLU A 92 16.50 -12.27 -10.87
C GLU A 92 16.34 -10.75 -10.93
N ARG A 93 16.46 -10.06 -9.78
CA ARG A 93 16.44 -8.60 -9.71
C ARG A 93 17.82 -8.05 -10.05
N PRO A 94 17.90 -6.90 -10.73
CA PRO A 94 19.17 -6.23 -10.97
C PRO A 94 19.79 -5.79 -9.63
N PRO A 95 21.12 -5.64 -9.58
CA PRO A 95 21.78 -4.97 -8.46
C PRO A 95 21.18 -3.58 -8.22
N ILE A 96 21.02 -3.18 -6.96
CA ILE A 96 20.37 -1.91 -6.61
C ILE A 96 21.00 -0.68 -7.28
N GLN A 97 22.32 -0.69 -7.48
CA GLN A 97 23.07 0.38 -8.12
C GLN A 97 22.85 0.50 -9.64
N GLU A 98 22.26 -0.53 -10.26
CA GLU A 98 21.82 -0.48 -11.65
C GLU A 98 20.38 0.04 -11.77
N ALA A 99 19.57 -0.13 -10.71
CA ALA A 99 18.18 0.31 -10.66
C ALA A 99 18.03 1.76 -10.19
N LEU A 100 18.81 2.20 -9.21
CA LEU A 100 18.71 3.54 -8.63
C LEU A 100 20.06 4.24 -8.60
N ARG A 101 20.02 5.56 -8.74
CA ARG A 101 21.14 6.48 -8.61
C ARG A 101 20.81 7.56 -7.60
N ARG A 102 21.85 8.14 -6.99
CA ARG A 102 21.69 9.31 -6.13
C ARG A 102 21.03 10.45 -6.92
N GLY A 103 20.00 11.03 -6.33
CA GLY A 103 19.20 12.10 -6.93
C GLY A 103 17.90 11.62 -7.58
N ASP A 104 17.75 10.33 -7.88
CA ASP A 104 16.53 9.77 -8.47
C ASP A 104 15.33 10.00 -7.55
N GLU A 105 14.18 10.24 -8.15
CA GLU A 105 12.91 10.40 -7.44
C GLU A 105 12.14 9.09 -7.46
N VAL A 106 11.61 8.69 -6.30
CA VAL A 106 10.93 7.41 -6.12
C VAL A 106 9.67 7.62 -5.29
N MET A 107 8.53 7.14 -5.78
CA MET A 107 7.32 7.04 -4.99
C MET A 107 7.47 5.90 -3.98
N ILE A 108 7.29 6.22 -2.70
CA ILE A 108 7.46 5.27 -1.60
C ILE A 108 6.24 5.28 -0.67
N GLN A 109 6.05 4.16 0.02
CA GLN A 109 5.11 4.00 1.10
C GLN A 109 5.85 3.47 2.33
N VAL A 110 5.51 3.99 3.51
CA VAL A 110 6.10 3.54 4.78
C VAL A 110 5.51 2.18 5.15
N LEU A 111 6.33 1.14 5.22
CA LEU A 111 5.92 -0.20 5.65
C LEU A 111 5.98 -0.38 7.16
N LYS A 112 7.05 0.13 7.77
CA LYS A 112 7.34 0.00 9.20
C LYS A 112 8.04 1.26 9.66
N GLU A 113 7.69 1.71 10.86
CA GLU A 113 8.39 2.84 11.47
C GLU A 113 9.84 2.51 11.83
N GLY A 114 10.63 3.57 11.94
CA GLY A 114 11.99 3.48 12.43
C GLY A 114 12.02 3.10 13.91
N ILE A 115 13.09 2.43 14.33
CA ILE A 115 13.35 2.14 15.75
C ILE A 115 14.66 2.80 16.14
N GLY A 116 14.61 3.67 17.14
CA GLY A 116 15.77 4.43 17.62
C GLY A 116 16.32 5.33 16.51
N THR A 117 17.58 5.10 16.11
CA THR A 117 18.25 5.88 15.06
C THR A 117 18.05 5.31 13.64
N LYS A 118 17.42 4.14 13.51
CA LYS A 118 17.15 3.54 12.20
C LYS A 118 15.91 4.20 11.61
N GLY A 119 16.03 4.72 10.39
CA GLY A 119 14.88 5.22 9.63
C GLY A 119 13.86 4.12 9.32
N PRO A 120 12.66 4.49 8.84
CA PRO A 120 11.60 3.54 8.54
C PRO A 120 11.96 2.62 7.37
N THR A 121 11.29 1.47 7.31
CA THR A 121 11.35 0.60 6.12
C THR A 121 10.34 1.09 5.09
N LEU A 122 10.78 1.23 3.85
CA LEU A 122 9.98 1.72 2.74
C LEU A 122 9.72 0.64 1.70
N THR A 123 8.68 0.84 0.91
CA THR A 123 8.38 0.09 -0.31
C THR A 123 7.99 1.05 -1.43
N SER A 124 8.25 0.69 -2.67
CA SER A 124 7.65 1.39 -3.83
C SER A 124 6.47 0.62 -4.44
N TYR A 125 6.14 -0.55 -3.87
CA TYR A 125 4.87 -1.22 -4.11
C TYR A 125 3.77 -0.52 -3.29
N LEU A 126 3.14 0.47 -3.90
CA LEU A 126 2.08 1.24 -3.25
C LEU A 126 0.84 0.38 -3.06
N SER A 127 0.18 0.55 -1.91
CA SER A 127 -1.06 -0.13 -1.58
C SER A 127 -2.03 0.86 -0.95
N ILE A 128 -3.22 1.00 -1.52
CA ILE A 128 -4.22 1.94 -1.04
C ILE A 128 -5.48 1.17 -0.63
N PRO A 129 -5.75 1.05 0.68
CA PRO A 129 -6.90 0.30 1.16
C PRO A 129 -8.19 1.10 0.99
N GLY A 130 -9.14 0.53 0.27
CA GLY A 130 -10.55 0.94 0.24
C GLY A 130 -11.36 0.15 1.26
N ARG A 131 -12.70 0.26 1.20
CA ARG A 131 -13.56 -0.42 2.18
C ARG A 131 -13.54 -1.94 1.99
N LEU A 132 -13.62 -2.38 0.74
CA LEU A 132 -13.76 -3.79 0.37
C LEU A 132 -12.50 -4.31 -0.34
N LEU A 133 -11.81 -3.43 -1.06
CA LEU A 133 -10.66 -3.74 -1.89
C LEU A 133 -9.41 -3.00 -1.39
N VAL A 134 -8.23 -3.49 -1.76
CA VAL A 134 -6.98 -2.73 -1.73
C VAL A 134 -6.50 -2.63 -3.17
N VAL A 135 -6.23 -1.43 -3.65
CA VAL A 135 -5.60 -1.24 -4.96
C VAL A 135 -4.08 -1.23 -4.83
N MET A 136 -3.41 -1.88 -5.78
CA MET A 136 -1.97 -1.94 -5.95
C MET A 136 -1.63 -1.36 -7.33
N PRO A 137 -1.37 -0.05 -7.45
CA PRO A 137 -0.98 0.56 -8.73
C PRO A 137 0.27 -0.08 -9.32
N ASP A 138 0.39 -0.05 -10.65
CA ASP A 138 1.51 -0.60 -11.44
C ASP A 138 1.74 -2.11 -11.31
N MET A 139 0.84 -2.83 -10.65
CA MET A 139 0.84 -4.29 -10.55
C MET A 139 -0.26 -4.90 -11.40
N ASP A 140 -0.06 -6.14 -11.84
CA ASP A 140 -1.07 -6.91 -12.56
C ASP A 140 -1.93 -7.78 -11.64
N ARG A 141 -3.16 -8.01 -12.10
CA ARG A 141 -4.08 -9.06 -11.65
C ARG A 141 -4.66 -8.89 -10.25
N VAL A 142 -5.67 -9.71 -10.01
CA VAL A 142 -6.40 -9.83 -8.75
C VAL A 142 -5.72 -10.83 -7.81
N GLY A 143 -5.43 -10.38 -6.59
CA GLY A 143 -5.06 -11.18 -5.43
C GLY A 143 -6.23 -11.35 -4.44
N VAL A 144 -6.13 -12.34 -3.56
CA VAL A 144 -7.07 -12.53 -2.44
C VAL A 144 -6.30 -12.30 -1.14
N SER A 145 -7.00 -11.79 -0.10
CA SER A 145 -6.42 -11.60 1.23
C SER A 145 -5.70 -12.85 1.75
N ARG A 146 -4.50 -12.65 2.30
CA ARG A 146 -3.71 -13.72 2.93
C ARG A 146 -4.36 -14.32 4.18
N LYS A 147 -5.31 -13.60 4.81
CA LYS A 147 -6.02 -14.04 6.03
C LYS A 147 -7.06 -15.14 5.76
N VAL A 148 -7.34 -15.42 4.49
CA VAL A 148 -8.23 -16.51 4.09
C VAL A 148 -7.36 -17.73 3.88
N GLU A 149 -7.49 -18.70 4.77
CA GLU A 149 -6.67 -19.90 4.77
C GLU A 149 -7.30 -21.05 3.99
N ASP A 150 -8.63 -21.08 3.88
CA ASP A 150 -9.33 -22.07 3.06
C ASP A 150 -9.20 -21.79 1.55
N GLU A 151 -9.03 -22.86 0.77
CA GLU A 151 -8.94 -22.77 -0.69
C GLU A 151 -10.31 -22.48 -1.31
N GLU A 152 -11.41 -22.87 -0.65
CA GLU A 152 -12.77 -22.66 -1.13
C GLU A 152 -13.20 -21.19 -1.10
N GLY A 153 -13.00 -20.50 0.02
CA GLY A 153 -13.25 -19.08 0.16
C GLY A 153 -12.32 -18.25 -0.71
N ARG A 154 -11.04 -18.66 -0.87
CA ARG A 154 -10.16 -18.01 -1.87
C ARG A 154 -10.70 -18.13 -3.28
N ARG A 155 -11.23 -19.29 -3.65
CA ARG A 155 -11.81 -19.53 -4.98
C ARG A 155 -13.07 -18.69 -5.18
N GLU A 156 -13.93 -18.59 -4.18
CA GLU A 156 -15.14 -17.76 -4.22
C GLU A 156 -14.80 -16.27 -4.36
N MET A 157 -13.88 -15.78 -3.53
CA MET A 157 -13.40 -14.40 -3.58
C MET A 157 -12.81 -14.04 -4.95
N ARG A 158 -12.07 -14.97 -5.55
CA ARG A 158 -11.53 -14.80 -6.90
C ARG A 158 -12.64 -14.71 -7.94
N LYS A 159 -13.64 -15.59 -7.89
CA LYS A 159 -14.81 -15.54 -8.79
C LYS A 159 -15.56 -14.20 -8.69
N ILE A 160 -15.73 -13.68 -7.48
CA ILE A 160 -16.41 -12.40 -7.26
C ILE A 160 -15.63 -11.26 -7.91
N LEU A 161 -14.31 -11.22 -7.72
CA LEU A 161 -13.44 -10.21 -8.33
C LEU A 161 -13.39 -10.32 -9.85
N ASP A 162 -13.31 -11.54 -10.38
CA ASP A 162 -13.34 -11.80 -11.83
C ASP A 162 -14.68 -11.38 -12.47
N SER A 163 -15.74 -11.24 -11.67
CA SER A 163 -17.03 -10.72 -12.14
C SER A 163 -17.05 -9.20 -12.31
N VAL A 164 -16.07 -8.47 -11.76
CA VAL A 164 -15.97 -7.01 -11.81
C VAL A 164 -14.99 -6.60 -12.91
N GLU A 165 -15.35 -5.60 -13.72
CA GLU A 165 -14.40 -4.98 -14.65
C GLU A 165 -13.40 -4.15 -13.85
N LEU A 166 -12.15 -4.59 -13.86
CA LEU A 166 -11.06 -3.94 -13.15
C LEU A 166 -10.17 -3.19 -14.16
N PRO A 167 -9.77 -1.95 -13.85
CA PRO A 167 -8.88 -1.17 -14.71
C PRO A 167 -7.53 -1.87 -14.95
N GLU A 168 -7.02 -1.77 -16.17
CA GLU A 168 -5.69 -2.25 -16.54
C GLU A 168 -4.58 -1.46 -15.84
N GLY A 169 -3.44 -2.10 -15.60
CA GLY A 169 -2.31 -1.49 -14.86
C GLY A 169 -2.51 -1.42 -13.34
N PHE A 170 -3.61 -1.99 -12.82
CA PHE A 170 -3.90 -2.04 -11.39
C PHE A 170 -4.12 -3.47 -10.89
N GLY A 171 -3.48 -3.76 -9.77
CA GLY A 171 -3.72 -4.94 -8.98
C GLY A 171 -4.79 -4.68 -7.93
N PHE A 172 -5.59 -5.69 -7.59
CA PHE A 172 -6.62 -5.57 -6.56
C PHE A 172 -6.54 -6.72 -5.56
N ILE A 173 -6.73 -6.45 -4.28
CA ILE A 173 -6.85 -7.46 -3.22
C ILE A 173 -8.21 -7.32 -2.56
N LEU A 174 -9.02 -8.39 -2.55
CA LEU A 174 -10.26 -8.41 -1.78
C LEU A 174 -9.96 -8.55 -0.28
N ARG A 175 -10.47 -7.60 0.51
CA ARG A 175 -10.44 -7.64 1.97
C ARG A 175 -11.50 -8.59 2.50
N THR A 176 -11.34 -9.04 3.75
CA THR A 176 -12.33 -9.90 4.42
C THR A 176 -13.72 -9.24 4.50
N ALA A 177 -13.78 -7.92 4.62
CA ALA A 177 -15.03 -7.15 4.59
C ALA A 177 -15.78 -7.21 3.24
N GLY A 178 -15.09 -7.61 2.17
CA GLY A 178 -15.66 -7.80 0.84
C GLY A 178 -16.32 -9.16 0.60
N ILE A 179 -16.21 -10.10 1.55
CA ILE A 179 -16.85 -11.41 1.45
C ILE A 179 -18.38 -11.24 1.50
N GLY A 180 -19.08 -11.90 0.58
CA GLY A 180 -20.55 -11.80 0.47
C GLY A 180 -21.07 -10.45 -0.05
N LYS A 181 -20.20 -9.54 -0.48
CA LYS A 181 -20.61 -8.25 -1.05
C LYS A 181 -20.97 -8.38 -2.52
N THR A 182 -21.89 -7.51 -2.94
CA THR A 182 -22.41 -7.52 -4.32
C THR A 182 -21.40 -6.93 -5.31
N LYS A 183 -21.50 -7.33 -6.58
CA LYS A 183 -20.73 -6.73 -7.69
C LYS A 183 -20.86 -5.21 -7.74
N THR A 184 -22.04 -4.67 -7.43
CA THR A 184 -22.31 -3.22 -7.41
C THR A 184 -21.52 -2.51 -6.31
N GLU A 185 -21.45 -3.08 -5.11
CA GLU A 185 -20.65 -2.51 -4.01
C GLU A 185 -19.15 -2.53 -4.33
N LEU A 186 -18.66 -3.60 -4.94
CA LEU A 186 -17.26 -3.69 -5.38
C LEU A 186 -16.94 -2.68 -6.46
N LYS A 187 -17.80 -2.51 -7.47
CA LYS A 187 -17.64 -1.47 -8.51
C LYS A 187 -17.56 -0.06 -7.92
N ARG A 188 -18.36 0.24 -6.89
CA ARG A 188 -18.31 1.53 -6.19
C ARG A 188 -16.99 1.74 -5.48
N ASP A 189 -16.47 0.69 -4.83
CA ASP A 189 -15.17 0.75 -4.14
C ASP A 189 -14.01 0.90 -5.13
N VAL A 190 -14.03 0.19 -6.26
CA VAL A 190 -13.08 0.38 -7.37
C VAL A 190 -13.12 1.83 -7.86
N ALA A 191 -14.30 2.36 -8.17
CA ALA A 191 -14.43 3.73 -8.66
C ALA A 191 -13.94 4.78 -7.64
N TYR A 192 -14.12 4.52 -6.34
CA TYR A 192 -13.55 5.37 -5.29
C TYR A 192 -12.02 5.32 -5.29
N LEU A 193 -11.44 4.10 -5.29
CA LEU A 193 -9.99 3.90 -5.32
C LEU A 193 -9.33 4.53 -6.55
N MET A 194 -9.97 4.46 -7.72
CA MET A 194 -9.48 5.05 -8.96
C MET A 194 -9.56 6.59 -9.00
N ARG A 195 -10.44 7.21 -8.20
CA ARG A 195 -10.47 8.69 -8.09
C ARG A 195 -9.45 9.22 -7.09
N MET A 196 -9.07 8.38 -6.12
CA MET A 196 -8.09 8.73 -5.10
C MET A 196 -6.66 8.60 -5.61
N TRP A 197 -6.41 7.62 -6.48
CA TRP A 197 -5.16 7.47 -7.22
C TRP A 197 -5.05 8.50 -8.35
#